data_AF-S7WWG5-F1
#
_entry.id   AF-S7WWG5-F1
#
_cell.length_a   1.000
_cell.length_b   1.000
_cell.length_c   1.000
_cell.angle_alpha   90.00
_cell.angle_beta   90.00
_cell.angle_gamma   90.00
#
_symmetry.space_group_name_H-M   'P 1'
#
loop_
_entity.id
_entity.type
_entity.pdbx_description
1 polymer ?
#
loop_
_entity_poly.entity_id
_entity_poly.type
_entity_poly.pdbx_seq_one_letter_code
_entity_poly.pdbx_strand_id
1 'polypeptide(L)' 'MLRNNLGIGIMSYLDAYAFIENGEFEFRTIHENGLHPITLALCVAPKRQLSRISQIMMNQIIEHMEALKLRMIEIIQ' A
#
# COMPACT_ATOMS: atom_id res chain seq x y z
N MET A 1 4.70 20.96 6.36
CA MET A 1 5.95 20.41 6.92
C MET A 1 6.72 19.63 5.85
N LEU A 2 6.27 18.44 5.45
CA LEU A 2 6.98 17.59 4.47
C LEU A 2 7.24 18.27 3.12
N ARG A 3 6.21 18.83 2.46
CA ARG A 3 6.37 19.56 1.18
C ARG A 3 7.23 20.82 1.25
N ASN A 4 7.43 21.37 2.45
CA ASN A 4 8.29 22.53 2.67
C ASN A 4 9.72 22.11 3.08
N ASN A 5 10.03 20.81 3.02
CA ASN A 5 11.29 20.22 3.43
C ASN A 5 11.67 20.53 4.91
N LEU A 6 10.67 20.57 5.80
CA LEU A 6 10.85 20.93 7.22
C LEU A 6 10.86 19.71 8.16
N GLY A 7 10.93 18.48 7.63
CA GLY A 7 10.98 17.26 8.44
C GLY A 7 10.74 15.98 7.66
N ILE A 8 10.69 14.87 8.38
CA ILE A 8 10.42 13.52 7.85
C ILE A 8 9.12 12.96 8.46
N GLY A 9 8.49 12.02 7.77
CA GLY A 9 7.26 11.36 8.22
C GLY A 9 7.35 9.86 8.03
N ILE A 10 6.74 9.11 8.95
CA ILE A 10 6.54 7.67 8.80
C ILE A 10 5.18 7.48 8.15
N MET A 11 5.15 6.80 7.00
CA MET A 11 3.95 6.57 6.20
C MET A 11 3.94 5.12 5.72
N SER A 12 2.76 4.55 5.51
CA SER A 12 2.70 3.32 4.73
C SER A 12 3.06 3.63 3.28
N TYR A 13 3.57 2.64 2.55
CA TYR A 13 3.84 2.81 1.12
C TYR A 13 2.58 3.21 0.34
N LEU A 14 1.41 2.71 0.76
CA LEU A 14 0.12 3.07 0.18
C LEU A 14 -0.18 4.56 0.28
N ASP A 15 0.12 5.19 1.42
CA ASP A 15 -0.11 6.62 1.64
C ASP A 15 0.88 7.48 0.84
N ALA A 16 2.11 6.97 0.67
CA ALA A 16 3.19 7.68 0.01
C ALA A 16 3.20 7.51 -1.51
N TYR A 17 2.54 6.48 -2.05
CA TYR A 17 2.64 6.04 -3.44
C TYR A 17 2.52 7.19 -4.47
N ALA A 18 1.48 8.01 -4.37
CA ALA A 18 1.27 9.09 -5.33
C ALA A 18 2.41 10.12 -5.32
N PHE A 19 2.97 10.41 -4.13
CA PHE A 19 4.08 11.36 -4.02
C PHE A 19 5.39 10.77 -4.54
N ILE A 20 5.59 9.46 -4.42
CA ILE A 20 6.76 8.76 -4.96
C ILE A 20 6.69 8.73 -6.49
N GLU A 21 5.54 8.34 -7.05
CA GLU A 21 5.34 8.28 -8.51
C GLU A 21 5.49 9.66 -9.16
N ASN A 22 5.08 10.73 -8.47
CA ASN A 22 5.24 12.10 -8.93
C ASN A 22 6.66 12.67 -8.70
N GLY A 23 7.56 11.92 -8.05
CA GLY A 23 8.91 12.40 -7.68
C GLY A 23 8.91 13.51 -6.63
N GLU A 24 7.83 13.67 -5.87
CA GLU A 24 7.68 14.70 -4.84
C GLU A 24 8.39 14.31 -3.53
N PHE A 25 8.39 13.02 -3.18
CA PHE A 25 9.03 12.50 -1.97
C PHE A 25 9.89 11.29 -2.26
N GLU A 26 10.95 11.15 -1.46
CA GLU A 26 11.78 9.96 -1.40
C GLU A 26 11.25 9.03 -0.30
N PHE A 27 11.12 7.74 -0.61
CA PHE A 27 10.65 6.73 0.33
C PHE A 27 11.80 5.82 0.74
N ARG A 28 11.99 5.65 2.05
CA ARG A 28 13.04 4.79 2.63
C ARG A 28 12.43 3.83 3.63
N THR A 29 12.82 2.56 3.55
CA THR A 29 12.40 1.55 4.50
C THR A 29 13.13 1.63 5.81
N ILE A 30 12.38 1.40 6.88
CA ILE A 30 12.93 1.24 8.22
C ILE A 30 13.03 -0.27 8.48
N HIS A 31 14.26 -0.79 8.59
CA HIS A 31 14.53 -2.21 8.79
C HIS A 31 14.64 -2.61 10.27
N GLU A 32 14.40 -1.68 11.19
CA GLU A 32 14.53 -1.88 12.62
C GLU A 32 13.45 -2.83 13.17
N ASN A 33 13.82 -3.68 14.14
CA ASN A 33 12.95 -4.70 14.73
C ASN A 33 11.67 -4.17 15.42
N GLY A 34 11.51 -2.85 15.54
CA GLY A 34 10.35 -2.21 16.15
C GLY A 34 9.19 -1.92 15.20
N LEU A 35 9.40 -1.97 13.87
CA LEU A 35 8.37 -1.64 12.89
C LEU A 35 7.88 -2.89 12.16
N HIS A 36 6.65 -3.32 12.49
CA HIS A 36 6.02 -4.45 11.81
C HIS A 36 5.31 -4.01 10.53
N PRO A 37 5.38 -4.81 9.45
CA PRO A 37 4.60 -4.55 8.25
C PRO A 37 3.10 -4.49 8.54
N ILE A 38 2.43 -3.49 7.98
CA ILE A 38 0.97 -3.37 8.06
C ILE A 38 0.34 -4.37 7.10
N THR A 39 -0.58 -5.19 7.59
CA THR A 39 -1.35 -6.12 6.76
C THR A 39 -2.65 -5.45 6.30
N LEU A 40 -2.84 -5.33 4.99
CA LEU A 40 -4.12 -4.92 4.41
C LEU A 40 -4.93 -6.17 4.05
N ALA A 41 -6.18 -6.24 4.50
CA ALA A 41 -7.07 -7.36 4.25
C ALA A 41 -8.34 -6.90 3.51
N LEU A 42 -8.72 -7.64 2.47
CA LEU A 42 -10.00 -7.50 1.79
C LEU A 42 -10.99 -8.50 2.39
N CYS A 43 -12.00 -7.99 3.11
CA CYS A 43 -12.85 -8.80 3.97
C CYS A 43 -14.32 -8.76 3.55
N VAL A 44 -15.01 -9.87 3.80
CA VAL A 44 -16.47 -9.99 3.67
C VAL A 44 -17.03 -10.62 4.94
N ALA A 45 -18.26 -10.26 5.30
CA ALA A 45 -18.87 -10.82 6.50
C ALA A 45 -19.04 -12.35 6.36
N PRO A 46 -18.86 -13.11 7.44
CA PRO A 46 -18.93 -14.57 7.41
C PRO A 46 -20.31 -15.04 6.89
N LYS A 47 -20.31 -16.15 6.15
CA LYS A 47 -21.51 -16.79 5.57
C LYS A 47 -22.32 -15.92 4.58
N ARG A 48 -21.77 -14.80 4.08
CA ARG A 48 -22.40 -14.06 2.98
C ARG A 48 -22.09 -14.70 1.63
N GLN A 49 -23.13 -15.01 0.87
CA GLN A 49 -22.98 -15.29 -0.56
C GLN A 49 -22.76 -13.97 -1.29
N LEU A 50 -21.61 -13.85 -1.94
CA LEU A 50 -21.24 -12.65 -2.68
C LEU A 50 -21.96 -12.64 -4.03
N SER A 51 -22.47 -11.48 -4.41
CA SER A 51 -22.99 -11.28 -5.78
C SER A 51 -21.88 -11.56 -6.80
N ARG A 52 -22.27 -11.93 -8.03
CA ARG A 52 -21.29 -12.16 -9.10
C ARG A 52 -20.42 -10.93 -9.37
N ILE A 53 -21.00 -9.73 -9.33
CA ILE A 53 -20.26 -8.49 -9.54
C ILE A 53 -19.27 -8.20 -8.41
N SER A 54 -19.65 -8.48 -7.15
CA SER A 54 -18.73 -8.35 -6.01
C SER A 54 -17.55 -9.30 -6.13
N GLN A 55 -17.76 -10.55 -6.55
CA GLN A 55 -16.69 -11.52 -6.81
C GLN A 55 -15.71 -11.02 -7.88
N ILE A 56 -16.23 -10.50 -9.00
CA ILE A 56 -15.40 -9.93 -10.07
C ILE A 56 -14.57 -8.76 -9.54
N MET A 57 -15.20 -7.84 -8.81
CA MET A 57 -14.51 -6.68 -8.24
C MET A 57 -13.44 -7.08 -7.23
N MET A 58 -13.70 -8.06 -6.36
CA MET A 58 -12.69 -8.53 -5.41
C MET A 58 -11.46 -9.11 -6.12
N ASN A 59 -11.66 -9.89 -7.19
CA ASN A 59 -10.54 -10.40 -7.98
C ASN A 59 -9.72 -9.27 -8.61
N GLN A 60 -10.39 -8.25 -9.17
CA GLN A 60 -9.70 -7.07 -9.73
C GLN A 60 -8.91 -6.31 -8.66
N ILE A 61 -9.48 -6.12 -7.47
CA ILE A 61 -8.78 -5.47 -6.36
C ILE A 61 -7.55 -6.29 -5.97
N ILE A 62 -7.67 -7.61 -5.85
CA ILE A 62 -6.55 -8.50 -5.51
C ILE A 62 -5.42 -8.37 -6.55
N GLU A 63 -5.75 -8.40 -7.84
CA GLU A 63 -4.78 -8.23 -8.93
C GLU A 63 -4.04 -6.89 -8.84
N HIS A 64 -4.75 -5.80 -8.61
CA HIS A 64 -4.14 -4.48 -8.44
C HIS A 64 -3.27 -4.38 -7.18
N MET A 65 -3.69 -5.01 -6.08
CA MET A 65 -2.92 -5.03 -4.84
C MET A 65 -1.61 -5.82 -4.98
N GLU A 66 -1.60 -6.94 -5.71
CA GLU A 66 -0.38 -7.69 -5.98
C GLU A 66 0.58 -6.91 -6.90
N ALA A 67 0.05 -6.24 -7.93
CA ALA A 67 0.86 -5.37 -8.78
C ALA A 67 1.51 -4.23 -7.98
N LEU A 68 0.78 -3.64 -7.03
CA LEU A 68 1.31 -2.60 -6.16
C LEU A 68 2.41 -3.13 -5.23
N LYS A 69 2.22 -4.33 -4.67
CA LYS A 69 3.21 -4.99 -3.82
C LYS A 69 4.52 -5.27 -4.56
N LEU A 70 4.44 -5.68 -5.84
CA LEU A 70 5.64 -5.88 -6.66
C LEU A 70 6.42 -4.58 -6.87
N ARG A 71 5.74 -3.48 -7.22
CA ARG A 71 6.38 -2.16 -7.36
C ARG A 71 7.03 -1.69 -6.06
N MET A 72 6.34 -1.91 -4.93
CA MET A 72 6.89 -1.58 -3.62
C MET A 72 8.21 -2.32 -3.37
N ILE A 73 8.31 -3.60 -3.72
CA ILE A 73 9.55 -4.38 -3.57
C ILE A 73 10.67 -3.81 -4.44
N GLU A 74 10.38 -3.43 -5.69
CA GLU A 74 11.36 -2.83 -6.61
C GLU A 74 11.95 -1.51 -6.09
N ILE A 75 11.13 -0.68 -5.42
CA ILE A 75 11.58 0.62 -4.87
C ILE A 75 12.41 0.45 -3.59
N ILE A 76 12.23 -0.66 -2.87
CA ILE A 76 12.88 -0.94 -1.58
C ILE A 76 14.26 -1.61 -1.77
N GLN A 77 14.52 -2.20 -2.93
CA GLN A 77 15.83 -2.79 -3.30
C GLN A 77 16.85 -1.72 -3.68
#